data_AF-A0A7J8E229-F1
#
_entry.id   AF-A0A7J8E229-F1
#
_cell.length_a   1.000
_cell.length_b   1.000
_cell.length_c   1.000
_cell.angle_alpha   90.00
_cell.angle_beta   90.00
_cell.angle_gamma   90.00
#
_symmetry.space_group_name_H-M   'P 1'
#
loop_
_entity.id
_entity.type
_entity.pdbx_description
1 polymer ?
#
loop_
_entity_poly.entity_id
_entity_poly.type
_entity_poly.pdbx_seq_one_letter_code
_entity_poly.pdbx_strand_id
1 'polypeptide(L)'
;MERKESAIENKTSPHSKFQERQFWSALKLFHNILLWIGLVPDDTLQELGLGKLLNRYLIIVLLNAIPGPDVVKKCNQITAYLPEKWFENSAMRTSIPQLENFIQFLLQSAQKLSRSEFRDEVKEILLILVKIRALTQAESFIEEYHLDHLKSVINQV
;
A
#
# COMPACT_ATOMS: atom_id res chain seq x y z
N MET A 1 -25.21 -15.65 26.67
CA MET A 1 -23.96 -16.20 26.12
C MET A 1 -24.10 -16.20 24.61
N GLU A 2 -23.94 -15.04 23.98
CA GLU A 2 -23.94 -14.92 22.52
C GLU A 2 -22.68 -15.59 21.99
N ARG A 3 -22.87 -16.61 21.14
CA ARG A 3 -21.78 -17.21 20.38
C ARG A 3 -21.22 -16.12 19.48
N LYS A 4 -20.00 -15.66 19.78
CA LYS A 4 -19.14 -15.02 18.78
C LYS A 4 -18.90 -16.06 17.69
N GLU A 5 -19.69 -16.02 16.63
CA GLU A 5 -19.30 -16.63 15.36
C GLU A 5 -17.94 -16.03 15.00
N SER A 6 -16.92 -16.88 14.96
CA SER A 6 -15.58 -16.52 14.53
C SER A 6 -15.69 -15.84 13.17
N ALA A 7 -15.38 -14.55 13.13
CA ALA A 7 -15.43 -13.66 11.97
C ALA A 7 -14.40 -14.07 10.90
N ILE A 8 -14.59 -15.24 10.31
CA ILE A 8 -14.11 -15.53 8.97
C ILE A 8 -15.03 -14.68 8.11
N GLU A 9 -14.55 -13.50 7.68
CA GLU A 9 -15.22 -12.70 6.66
C GLU A 9 -15.64 -13.64 5.53
N ASN A 10 -16.96 -13.84 5.40
CA ASN A 10 -17.46 -14.70 4.35
C ASN A 10 -17.23 -13.94 3.04
N LYS A 11 -16.13 -14.28 2.35
CA LYS A 11 -15.71 -13.72 1.05
C LYS A 11 -16.79 -13.85 -0.03
N THR A 12 -17.83 -14.65 0.21
CA THR A 12 -18.96 -14.82 -0.70
C THR A 12 -20.15 -13.89 -0.40
N SER A 13 -20.10 -13.15 0.72
CA SER A 13 -21.15 -12.22 1.13
C SER A 13 -21.37 -11.11 0.09
N PRO A 14 -22.61 -10.59 -0.06
CA PRO A 14 -22.87 -9.45 -0.93
C PRO A 14 -22.01 -8.23 -0.60
N HIS A 15 -21.73 -8.01 0.68
CA HIS A 15 -20.88 -6.91 1.15
C HIS A 15 -19.44 -7.06 0.65
N SER A 16 -18.81 -8.21 0.88
CA SER A 16 -17.43 -8.47 0.42
C SER A 16 -17.31 -8.34 -1.11
N LYS A 17 -18.28 -8.89 -1.87
CA LYS A 17 -18.32 -8.75 -3.33
C LYS A 17 -18.46 -7.28 -3.78
N PHE A 18 -19.21 -6.47 -3.04
CA PHE A 18 -19.37 -5.05 -3.35
C PHE A 18 -18.08 -4.27 -3.09
N GLN A 19 -17.45 -4.47 -1.93
CA GLN A 19 -16.16 -3.88 -1.58
C GLN A 19 -15.08 -4.22 -2.61
N GLU A 20 -15.06 -5.47 -3.08
CA GLU A 20 -14.12 -5.90 -4.13
C GLU A 20 -14.32 -5.13 -5.43
N ARG A 21 -15.58 -4.99 -5.89
CA ARG A 21 -15.90 -4.18 -7.08
C ARG A 21 -15.54 -2.71 -6.90
N GLN A 22 -15.79 -2.15 -5.72
CA GLN A 22 -15.43 -0.77 -5.39
C GLN A 22 -13.92 -0.56 -5.51
N PHE A 23 -13.12 -1.47 -4.94
CA PHE A 23 -11.67 -1.41 -5.03
C PHE A 23 -11.18 -1.42 -6.48
N TRP A 24 -11.56 -2.43 -7.27
CA TRP A 24 -11.07 -2.56 -8.64
C TRP A 24 -11.56 -1.43 -9.56
N SER A 25 -12.77 -0.92 -9.33
CA SER A 25 -13.29 0.22 -10.09
C SER A 25 -12.51 1.50 -9.76
N ALA A 26 -12.26 1.76 -8.48
CA ALA A 26 -11.46 2.90 -8.03
C ALA A 26 -10.00 2.78 -8.53
N LEU A 27 -9.43 1.58 -8.52
CA LEU A 27 -8.07 1.34 -8.99
C LEU A 27 -7.94 1.57 -10.50
N LYS A 28 -8.94 1.16 -11.28
CA LYS A 28 -8.98 1.44 -12.72
C LYS A 28 -9.05 2.94 -12.99
N LEU A 29 -9.88 3.67 -12.25
CA LEU A 29 -9.94 5.13 -12.36
C LEU A 29 -8.61 5.77 -11.95
N PHE A 30 -7.96 5.25 -10.91
CA PHE A 30 -6.67 5.71 -10.43
C PHE A 30 -5.60 5.59 -11.51
N HIS A 31 -5.49 4.40 -12.12
CA HIS A 31 -4.59 4.22 -13.25
C HIS A 31 -4.88 5.20 -14.40
N ASN A 32 -6.15 5.34 -14.80
CA ASN A 32 -6.55 6.25 -15.87
C ASN A 32 -6.17 7.71 -15.60
N ILE A 33 -6.32 8.16 -14.36
CA ILE A 33 -5.92 9.51 -13.95
C ILE A 33 -4.40 9.66 -14.07
N LEU A 34 -3.63 8.69 -13.56
CA LEU A 34 -2.17 8.75 -13.56
C LEU A 34 -1.55 8.71 -14.96
N LEU A 35 -2.28 8.21 -15.97
CA LEU A 35 -1.89 8.31 -17.38
C LEU A 35 -1.89 9.76 -17.91
N TRP A 36 -2.43 10.74 -17.17
CA TRP A 36 -2.34 12.17 -17.52
C TRP A 36 -1.00 12.80 -17.17
N ILE A 37 -0.05 12.00 -16.71
CA ILE A 37 1.34 12.41 -16.52
C ILE A 37 1.89 13.15 -17.74
N GLY A 38 2.46 14.34 -17.52
CA GLY A 38 2.99 15.19 -18.59
C GLY A 38 1.93 15.98 -19.38
N LEU A 39 0.64 15.69 -19.20
CA LEU A 39 -0.47 16.50 -19.75
C LEU A 39 -0.93 17.59 -18.77
N VAL A 40 -0.79 17.33 -17.47
CA VAL A 40 -1.11 18.26 -16.38
C VAL A 40 0.08 18.39 -15.42
N PRO A 41 0.17 19.48 -14.64
CA PRO A 41 1.22 19.63 -13.62
C PRO A 41 1.21 18.48 -12.61
N ASP A 42 2.39 18.03 -12.21
CA ASP A 42 2.54 16.86 -11.32
C ASP A 42 1.84 17.08 -9.96
N ASP A 43 1.92 18.28 -9.38
CA ASP A 43 1.24 18.59 -8.11
C ASP A 43 -0.29 18.43 -8.23
N THR A 44 -0.85 18.84 -9.38
CA THR A 44 -2.29 18.67 -9.66
C THR A 44 -2.65 17.20 -9.81
N LEU A 45 -1.79 16.43 -10.49
CA LEU A 45 -2.00 15.00 -10.69
C LEU A 45 -1.86 14.22 -9.38
N GLN A 46 -0.89 14.56 -8.53
CA GLN A 46 -0.70 13.98 -7.21
C GLN A 46 -1.89 14.29 -6.29
N GLU A 47 -2.39 15.52 -6.29
CA GLU A 47 -3.59 15.87 -5.52
C GLU A 47 -4.82 15.09 -5.98
N LEU A 48 -5.02 14.95 -7.31
CA LEU A 48 -6.16 14.23 -7.85
C LEU A 48 -6.05 12.71 -7.62
N GLY A 49 -4.91 12.11 -7.95
CA GLY A 49 -4.68 10.67 -7.86
C GLY A 49 -4.46 10.21 -6.41
N LEU A 50 -3.51 10.81 -5.70
CA LEU A 50 -3.13 10.39 -4.35
C LEU A 50 -4.06 10.99 -3.29
N GLY A 51 -4.26 12.31 -3.34
CA GLY A 51 -5.07 13.04 -2.36
C GLY A 51 -6.54 12.67 -2.41
N LYS A 52 -7.15 12.73 -3.60
CA LYS A 52 -8.61 12.57 -3.75
C LYS A 52 -9.06 11.14 -4.04
N LEU A 53 -8.24 10.31 -4.69
CA LEU A 53 -8.65 8.96 -5.07
C LEU A 53 -8.05 7.87 -4.18
N LEU A 54 -6.72 7.81 -4.05
CA LEU A 54 -6.05 6.82 -3.20
C LEU A 54 -6.49 6.95 -1.74
N ASN A 55 -6.33 8.13 -1.14
CA ASN A 55 -6.61 8.33 0.28
C ASN A 55 -8.10 8.21 0.63
N ARG A 56 -9.01 8.60 -0.26
CA ARG A 56 -10.46 8.63 0.04
C ARG A 56 -11.23 7.38 -0.38
N TYR A 57 -10.70 6.56 -1.29
CA TYR A 57 -11.45 5.40 -1.79
C TYR A 57 -10.66 4.10 -1.66
N LEU A 58 -9.40 4.09 -2.11
CA LEU A 58 -8.61 2.85 -2.12
C LEU A 58 -8.15 2.47 -0.71
N ILE A 59 -7.56 3.41 0.04
CA ILE A 59 -7.07 3.14 1.41
C ILE A 59 -8.23 2.77 2.34
N ILE A 60 -9.40 3.39 2.21
CA ILE A 60 -10.56 3.06 3.03
C ILE A 60 -10.96 1.59 2.85
N VAL A 61 -10.92 1.08 1.62
CA VAL A 61 -11.20 -0.34 1.37
C VAL A 61 -10.15 -1.24 2.03
N LEU A 62 -8.87 -0.86 1.95
CA LEU A 62 -7.76 -1.61 2.56
C LEU A 62 -7.84 -1.63 4.09
N LEU A 63 -8.19 -0.51 4.73
CA LEU A 63 -8.32 -0.39 6.19
C LEU A 63 -9.43 -1.28 6.76
N ASN A 64 -10.45 -1.58 5.96
CA ASN A 64 -11.56 -2.45 6.35
C ASN A 64 -11.29 -3.94 6.05
N ALA A 65 -10.14 -4.29 5.48
CA ALA A 65 -9.80 -5.67 5.15
C ALA A 65 -8.87 -6.29 6.20
N ILE A 66 -8.98 -7.61 6.37
CA ILE A 66 -8.04 -8.38 7.20
C ILE A 66 -6.68 -8.44 6.47
N PRO A 67 -5.57 -8.02 7.10
CA PRO A 67 -4.24 -8.11 6.49
C PRO A 67 -3.89 -9.53 6.10
N GLY A 68 -3.31 -9.70 4.91
CA GLY A 68 -2.93 -10.98 4.35
C GLY A 68 -2.57 -10.86 2.87
N PRO A 69 -2.39 -12.00 2.17
CA PRO A 69 -1.88 -12.01 0.80
C PRO A 69 -2.72 -11.20 -0.19
N ASP A 70 -4.05 -11.22 -0.05
CA ASP A 70 -4.96 -10.47 -0.92
C ASP A 70 -4.82 -8.95 -0.78
N VAL A 71 -4.62 -8.48 0.46
CA VAL A 71 -4.40 -7.06 0.75
C VAL A 71 -3.05 -6.61 0.21
N VAL A 72 -2.00 -7.41 0.39
CA VAL A 72 -0.67 -7.08 -0.14
C VAL A 72 -0.66 -7.06 -1.67
N LYS A 73 -1.37 -7.99 -2.32
CA LYS A 73 -1.60 -7.97 -3.77
C LYS A 73 -2.26 -6.66 -4.23
N LYS A 74 -3.27 -6.19 -3.51
CA LYS A 74 -3.93 -4.90 -3.80
C LYS A 74 -2.97 -3.71 -3.64
N CYS A 75 -2.14 -3.70 -2.60
CA CYS A 75 -1.09 -2.70 -2.42
C CYS A 75 -0.08 -2.72 -3.57
N ASN A 76 0.38 -3.89 -4.00
CA ASN A 76 1.26 -4.04 -5.16
C ASN A 76 0.65 -3.46 -6.43
N GLN A 77 -0.64 -3.68 -6.67
CA GLN A 77 -1.34 -3.13 -7.84
C GLN A 77 -1.43 -1.59 -7.80
N ILE A 78 -1.67 -1.00 -6.62
CA ILE A 78 -1.62 0.46 -6.46
C ILE A 78 -0.23 0.98 -6.82
N THR A 79 0.81 0.38 -6.24
CA THR A 79 2.21 0.77 -6.44
C THR A 79 2.68 0.56 -7.88
N ALA A 80 2.15 -0.43 -8.58
CA ALA A 80 2.47 -0.69 -9.99
C ALA A 80 2.05 0.45 -10.92
N TYR A 81 1.02 1.23 -10.57
CA TYR A 81 0.55 2.36 -11.38
C TYR A 81 1.17 3.69 -11.02
N LEU A 82 1.94 3.77 -9.93
CA LEU A 82 2.61 5.01 -9.54
C LEU A 82 3.72 5.36 -10.55
N PRO A 83 3.77 6.60 -11.06
CA PRO A 83 4.84 7.03 -11.93
C PRO A 83 6.22 7.00 -11.28
N GLU A 84 7.20 6.38 -11.93
CA GLU A 84 8.58 6.32 -11.41
C GLU A 84 9.23 7.70 -11.29
N LYS A 85 8.90 8.63 -12.19
CA LYS A 85 9.44 10.01 -12.17
C LYS A 85 9.16 10.79 -10.90
N TRP A 86 8.12 10.41 -10.15
CA TRP A 86 7.80 11.01 -8.85
C TRP A 86 8.82 10.65 -7.77
N PHE A 87 9.68 9.66 -8.04
CA PHE A 87 10.63 9.05 -7.11
C PHE A 87 12.07 9.03 -7.65
N GLU A 88 12.37 9.76 -8.74
CA GLU A 88 13.68 9.75 -9.40
C GLU A 88 14.78 10.45 -8.58
N ASN A 89 14.41 11.32 -7.64
CA ASN A 89 15.40 12.02 -6.80
C ASN A 89 16.07 11.03 -5.84
N SER A 90 17.32 10.65 -6.12
CA SER A 90 18.09 9.71 -5.31
C SER A 90 18.41 10.22 -3.90
N ALA A 91 18.39 11.53 -3.67
CA ALA A 91 18.55 12.11 -2.34
C ALA A 91 17.25 12.02 -1.50
N MET A 92 16.12 11.66 -2.12
CA MET A 92 14.83 11.54 -1.45
C MET A 92 14.81 10.27 -0.60
N ARG A 93 14.96 10.44 0.73
CA ARG A 93 14.80 9.34 1.71
C ARG A 93 13.38 9.24 2.28
N THR A 94 12.56 10.25 2.01
CA THR A 94 11.17 10.35 2.45
C THR A 94 10.26 10.50 1.25
N SER A 95 9.22 9.67 1.19
CA SER A 95 8.21 9.68 0.14
C SER A 95 7.45 11.02 0.04
N ILE A 96 6.71 11.17 -1.06
CA ILE A 96 5.74 12.25 -1.28
C ILE A 96 4.69 12.29 -0.15
N PRO A 97 4.33 13.48 0.40
CA PRO A 97 3.44 13.61 1.57
C PRO A 97 2.06 12.95 1.39
N GLN A 98 1.50 12.97 0.18
CA GLN A 98 0.18 12.41 -0.10
C GLN A 98 0.12 10.88 0.07
N LEU A 99 1.28 10.21 0.14
CA LEU A 99 1.38 8.76 0.38
C LEU A 99 1.47 8.39 1.86
N GLU A 100 1.47 9.36 2.79
CA GLU A 100 1.67 9.09 4.22
C GLU A 100 0.66 8.06 4.77
N ASN A 101 -0.63 8.20 4.46
CA ASN A 101 -1.65 7.22 4.90
C ASN A 101 -1.39 5.82 4.34
N PHE A 102 -0.86 5.73 3.12
CA PHE A 102 -0.53 4.45 2.50
C PHE A 102 0.70 3.82 3.16
N ILE A 103 1.71 4.63 3.48
CA ILE A 103 2.91 4.20 4.22
C ILE A 103 2.52 3.68 5.60
N GLN A 104 1.70 4.43 6.35
CA GLN A 104 1.22 4.00 7.67
C GLN A 104 0.41 2.70 7.58
N PHE A 105 -0.44 2.56 6.56
CA PHE A 105 -1.18 1.33 6.33
C PHE A 105 -0.26 0.13 6.06
N LEU A 106 0.77 0.31 5.23
CA LEU A 106 1.77 -0.71 4.91
C LEU A 106 2.52 -1.15 6.17
N LEU A 107 3.02 -0.20 6.97
CA LEU A 107 3.74 -0.50 8.21
C LEU A 107 2.87 -1.26 9.21
N GLN A 108 1.62 -0.84 9.41
CA GLN A 108 0.68 -1.53 10.29
C GLN A 108 0.35 -2.95 9.79
N SER A 109 0.24 -3.11 8.46
CA SER A 109 0.02 -4.43 7.86
C SER A 109 1.23 -5.33 8.06
N ALA A 110 2.44 -4.83 7.79
CA ALA A 110 3.69 -5.56 8.00
C ALA A 110 3.88 -5.94 9.47
N GLN A 111 3.56 -5.05 10.42
CA GLN A 111 3.60 -5.34 11.86
C GLN A 111 2.67 -6.50 12.24
N LYS A 112 1.45 -6.53 11.69
CA LYS A 112 0.48 -7.60 11.96
C LYS A 112 0.94 -8.93 11.36
N LEU A 113 1.54 -8.88 10.17
CA LEU A 113 2.01 -10.05 9.43
C LEU A 113 3.36 -10.60 9.95
N SER A 114 4.24 -9.76 10.49
CA SER A 114 5.56 -10.17 11.01
C SER A 114 5.47 -11.13 12.20
N ARG A 115 4.32 -11.17 12.89
CA ARG A 115 4.04 -12.08 14.00
C ARG A 115 3.51 -13.45 13.56
N SER A 116 3.54 -13.75 12.26
CA SER A 116 2.89 -14.92 11.67
C SER A 116 3.76 -15.58 10.58
N GLU A 117 3.20 -16.52 9.82
CA GLU A 117 3.87 -17.22 8.73
C GLU A 117 4.05 -16.40 7.44
N PHE A 118 3.48 -15.19 7.37
CA PHE A 118 3.45 -14.31 6.21
C PHE A 118 4.77 -13.54 5.95
N ARG A 119 5.91 -14.25 5.89
CA ARG A 119 7.23 -13.63 5.70
C ARG A 119 7.40 -13.00 4.32
N ASP A 120 6.85 -13.63 3.29
CA ASP A 120 6.94 -13.13 1.91
C ASP A 120 6.13 -11.85 1.75
N GLU A 121 4.95 -11.76 2.37
CA GLU A 121 4.12 -10.56 2.37
C GLU A 121 4.80 -9.39 3.08
N VAL A 122 5.51 -9.63 4.18
CA VAL A 122 6.31 -8.58 4.86
C VAL A 122 7.42 -8.08 3.93
N LYS A 123 8.09 -8.99 3.22
CA LYS A 123 9.11 -8.62 2.23
C LYS A 123 8.52 -7.82 1.06
N GLU A 124 7.35 -8.20 0.56
CA GLU A 124 6.63 -7.46 -0.48
C GLU A 124 6.24 -6.05 -0.01
N ILE A 125 5.75 -5.91 1.23
CA ILE A 125 5.45 -4.60 1.80
C ILE A 125 6.72 -3.73 1.90
N LEU A 126 7.85 -4.30 2.33
CA LEU A 126 9.12 -3.58 2.37
C LEU A 126 9.58 -3.14 0.97
N LEU A 127 9.42 -4.00 -0.04
CA LEU A 127 9.68 -3.65 -1.44
C LEU A 127 8.79 -2.50 -1.92
N ILE A 128 7.51 -2.47 -1.54
CA ILE A 128 6.62 -1.35 -1.83
C ILE A 128 7.14 -0.06 -1.19
N LEU A 129 7.47 -0.08 0.11
CA LEU A 129 7.99 1.09 0.83
C LEU A 129 9.26 1.64 0.17
N VAL A 130 10.16 0.76 -0.24
CA VAL A 130 11.39 1.13 -0.96
C VAL A 130 11.07 1.75 -2.32
N LYS A 131 10.16 1.14 -3.10
CA LYS A 131 9.74 1.65 -4.43
C LYS A 131 9.12 3.05 -4.36
N ILE A 132 8.42 3.38 -3.28
CA ILE A 132 7.83 4.72 -3.07
C ILE A 132 8.74 5.67 -2.29
N ARG A 133 10.02 5.34 -2.11
CA ARG A 133 11.03 6.16 -1.39
C ARG A 133 10.72 6.43 0.08
N ALA A 134 9.96 5.55 0.74
CA ALA A 134 9.78 5.55 2.19
C ALA A 134 10.95 4.81 2.90
N LEU A 135 12.19 5.19 2.57
CA LEU A 135 13.39 4.46 2.99
C LEU A 135 13.61 4.55 4.50
N THR A 136 13.47 5.74 5.08
CA THR A 136 13.61 5.94 6.53
C THR A 136 12.62 5.07 7.31
N GLN A 137 11.37 4.98 6.84
CA GLN A 137 10.34 4.15 7.46
C GLN A 137 10.65 2.66 7.31
N ALA A 138 11.13 2.22 6.14
CA ALA A 138 11.52 0.83 5.91
C ALA A 138 12.72 0.41 6.79
N GLU A 139 13.75 1.26 6.89
CA GLU A 139 14.93 1.03 7.76
C GLU A 139 14.50 0.90 9.23
N SER A 140 13.74 1.88 9.71
CA SER A 140 13.19 1.90 11.08
C SER A 140 12.38 0.63 11.38
N PHE A 141 11.54 0.19 10.44
CA PHE A 141 10.74 -1.03 10.62
C PHE A 141 11.62 -2.29 10.67
N ILE A 142 12.64 -2.40 9.81
CA ILE A 142 13.55 -3.55 9.82
C ILE A 142 14.30 -3.65 11.16
N GLU A 143 14.74 -2.51 11.70
CA GLU A 143 15.43 -2.45 12.99
C GLU A 143 14.50 -2.81 14.15
N GLU A 144 13.30 -2.23 14.21
CA GLU A 144 12.31 -2.47 15.27
C GLU A 144 11.88 -3.94 15.36
N TYR A 145 11.73 -4.62 14.22
CA TYR A 145 11.26 -6.02 14.16
C TYR A 145 12.40 -7.04 13.99
N HIS A 146 13.67 -6.62 14.11
CA HIS A 146 14.85 -7.49 13.96
C HIS A 146 14.88 -8.29 12.64
N LEU A 147 14.50 -7.65 11.54
CA LEU A 147 14.40 -8.26 10.22
C LEU A 147 15.69 -8.08 9.41
N ASP A 148 16.87 -8.24 10.02
CA ASP A 148 18.17 -7.92 9.42
C ASP A 148 18.43 -8.61 8.07
N HIS A 149 17.91 -9.82 7.90
CA HIS A 149 17.97 -10.56 6.63
C HIS A 149 17.31 -9.83 5.44
N LEU A 150 16.39 -8.89 5.71
CA LEU A 150 15.71 -8.06 4.72
C LEU A 150 16.39 -6.71 4.48
N LYS A 151 17.49 -6.37 5.16
CA LYS A 151 18.24 -5.12 4.89
C LYS A 151 18.70 -5.02 3.43
N SER A 152 18.97 -6.16 2.80
CA SER A 152 19.33 -6.24 1.37
C SER A 152 18.25 -5.66 0.44
N VAL A 153 16.98 -5.65 0.86
CA VAL A 153 15.85 -5.10 0.09
C VAL A 153 15.99 -3.58 -0.12
N ILE A 154 16.54 -2.88 0.88
CA ILE A 154 16.70 -1.42 0.83
C ILE A 154 17.82 -1.03 -0.14
N ASN A 155 18.85 -1.86 -0.27
CA ASN A 155 20.02 -1.61 -1.13
C ASN A 155 19.76 -1.88 -2.62
N GLN A 156 18.53 -2.25 -3.02
CA GLN A 156 18.18 -2.57 -4.40
C GLN A 156 17.78 -1.35 -5.25
N VAL A 157 17.76 -0.14 -4.68
CA VAL A 157 17.31 1.11 -5.33
C VAL A 157 18.34 2.22 -5.11
#